data_AF-F0W375-F1
#
_entry.id   AF-F0W375-F1
#
_cell.length_a   1.000
_cell.length_b   1.000
_cell.length_c   1.000
_cell.angle_alpha   90.00
_cell.angle_beta   90.00
_cell.angle_gamma   90.00
#
_symmetry.space_group_name_H-M   'P 1'
#
loop_
_entity.id
_entity.type
_entity.pdbx_description
1 polymer ?
#
loop_
_entity_poly.entity_id
_entity_poly.type
_entity_poly.pdbx_seq_one_letter_code
_entity_poly.pdbx_strand_id
1 'polypeptide(L)'
;MQPVQHLLDQLLPSVPREKIDFFSCGHVIPPANLVGLTLSSGPTRQALEFNFARRNSLELVDELGRILLNFSRIVPGGIVVFFPSYRLEETVVKRWNDTAQYQHLEKQKQIFREPKRSDESDKILKKYSDACKSEKNSDHLSCNSGAILLSVVGGKMSEGINFSDELARCVVMVGLPYPSAADPELLEKMAYLDTKKSGEGRRYYETLCMKAVNQSIGMLELIKS
;
A
#
# COMPACT_ATOMS: atom_id res chain seq x y z
N MET A 1 -1.14 -16.70 -4.03
CA MET A 1 -0.96 -17.79 -3.03
C MET A 1 -2.15 -17.79 -2.10
N GLN A 2 -2.74 -18.95 -1.79
CA GLN A 2 -3.79 -19.01 -0.78
C GLN A 2 -3.19 -18.65 0.60
N PRO A 3 -3.75 -17.67 1.34
CA PRO A 3 -3.16 -17.14 2.58
C PRO A 3 -2.88 -18.19 3.66
N VAL A 4 -3.63 -19.29 3.64
CA VAL A 4 -3.66 -20.32 4.69
C VAL A 4 -2.62 -21.42 4.48
N GLN A 5 -2.11 -21.60 3.25
CA GLN A 5 -1.21 -22.71 2.91
C GLN A 5 -0.02 -22.81 3.87
N HIS A 6 0.62 -21.66 4.12
CA HIS A 6 1.80 -21.57 4.98
C HIS A 6 1.49 -21.83 6.47
N LEU A 7 0.31 -21.42 6.94
CA LEU A 7 -0.12 -21.69 8.32
C LEU A 7 -0.28 -23.19 8.55
N LEU A 8 -0.80 -23.92 7.56
CA LEU A 8 -0.96 -25.37 7.64
C LEU A 8 0.38 -26.07 7.63
N ASP A 9 1.30 -25.64 6.77
CA ASP A 9 2.64 -26.21 6.68
C ASP A 9 3.43 -26.03 8.00
N GLN A 10 3.17 -24.94 8.73
CA GLN A 10 3.83 -24.66 10.00
C GLN A 10 3.15 -25.29 11.21
N LEU A 11 1.82 -25.17 11.35
CA LEU A 11 1.09 -25.58 12.54
C LEU A 11 0.64 -27.03 12.49
N LEU A 12 0.35 -27.55 11.29
CA LEU A 12 -0.21 -28.89 11.08
C LEU A 12 0.61 -29.73 10.09
N PRO A 13 1.97 -29.76 10.19
CA PRO A 13 2.81 -30.45 9.20
C PRO A 13 2.55 -31.96 9.14
N SER A 14 2.07 -32.55 10.24
CA SER A 14 1.84 -33.98 10.40
C SER A 14 0.38 -34.40 10.17
N VAL A 15 -0.53 -33.43 9.94
CA VAL A 15 -1.96 -33.71 9.76
C VAL A 15 -2.25 -33.91 8.27
N PRO A 16 -2.83 -35.06 7.86
CA PRO A 16 -3.24 -35.29 6.48
C PRO A 16 -4.23 -34.22 6.01
N ARG A 17 -4.09 -33.75 4.77
CA ARG A 17 -4.91 -32.66 4.22
C ARG A 17 -6.39 -33.02 4.16
N GLU A 18 -6.74 -34.30 4.05
CA GLU A 18 -8.13 -34.75 4.03
C GLU A 18 -8.85 -34.54 5.37
N LYS A 19 -8.11 -34.28 6.45
CA LYS A 19 -8.66 -33.98 7.79
C LYS A 19 -8.79 -32.47 8.05
N ILE A 20 -8.51 -31.63 7.05
CA ILE A 20 -8.53 -30.19 7.19
C ILE A 20 -9.61 -29.63 6.28
N ASP A 21 -10.71 -29.20 6.88
CA ASP A 21 -11.78 -28.53 6.16
C ASP A 21 -11.42 -27.06 5.92
N PHE A 22 -11.45 -26.66 4.65
CA PHE A 22 -11.29 -25.27 4.24
C PHE A 22 -12.65 -24.67 3.94
N PHE A 23 -12.97 -23.61 4.66
CA PHE A 23 -14.08 -22.75 4.31
C PHE A 23 -13.52 -21.41 3.82
N SER A 24 -13.79 -21.07 2.56
CA SER A 24 -13.52 -19.76 2.01
C SER A 24 -14.81 -19.17 1.47
N CYS A 25 -15.19 -17.99 1.94
CA CYS A 25 -16.22 -17.20 1.28
C CYS A 25 -15.70 -16.71 -0.07
N GLY A 26 -16.58 -16.62 -1.07
CA GLY A 26 -16.27 -15.96 -2.34
C GLY A 26 -15.89 -14.50 -2.13
N HIS A 27 -15.19 -13.91 -3.10
CA HIS A 27 -14.89 -12.48 -3.06
C HIS A 27 -16.21 -11.70 -3.18
N VAL A 28 -16.47 -10.78 -2.23
CA VAL A 28 -17.68 -9.95 -2.20
C VAL A 28 -17.73 -8.99 -3.40
N ILE A 29 -16.56 -8.69 -3.98
CA ILE A 29 -16.41 -7.77 -5.11
C ILE A 29 -16.27 -8.55 -6.42
N PRO A 30 -17.11 -8.25 -7.44
CA PRO A 30 -16.95 -8.80 -8.78
C PRO A 30 -15.58 -8.46 -9.39
N PRO A 31 -14.93 -9.39 -10.13
CA PRO A 31 -13.64 -9.13 -10.77
C PRO A 31 -13.63 -7.90 -11.69
N ALA A 32 -14.77 -7.54 -12.28
CA ALA A 32 -14.90 -6.35 -13.13
C ALA A 32 -14.67 -5.02 -12.39
N ASN A 33 -14.76 -5.02 -11.06
CA ASN A 33 -14.62 -3.82 -10.22
C ASN A 33 -13.20 -3.62 -9.69
N LEU A 34 -12.27 -4.54 -9.98
CA LEU A 34 -10.89 -4.50 -9.52
C LEU A 34 -9.94 -4.69 -10.69
N VAL A 35 -8.98 -3.79 -10.81
CA VAL A 35 -7.91 -3.89 -11.82
C VAL A 35 -6.57 -3.76 -11.11
N GLY A 36 -5.78 -4.84 -11.13
CA GLY A 36 -4.41 -4.85 -10.64
C GLY A 36 -3.44 -4.52 -11.77
N LEU A 37 -2.58 -3.51 -11.58
CA LEU A 37 -1.57 -3.10 -12.55
C LEU A 37 -0.20 -3.03 -11.87
N THR A 38 0.83 -3.47 -12.59
CA THR A 38 2.22 -3.28 -12.20
C THR A 38 2.87 -2.24 -13.11
N LEU A 39 3.44 -1.19 -12.53
CA LEU A 39 4.17 -0.17 -13.26
C LEU A 39 5.67 -0.42 -13.14
N SER A 40 6.32 -0.77 -14.25
CA SER A 40 7.77 -1.00 -14.32
C SER A 40 8.58 0.26 -14.66
N SER A 41 7.94 1.26 -15.27
CA SER A 41 8.58 2.51 -15.68
C SER A 41 7.63 3.70 -15.55
N GLY A 42 8.16 4.86 -15.20
CA GLY A 42 7.38 6.09 -15.14
C GLY A 42 7.29 6.86 -16.48
N PRO A 43 6.59 8.01 -16.50
CA PRO A 43 6.40 8.87 -17.68
C PRO A 43 7.70 9.29 -18.40
N THR A 44 8.81 9.43 -17.68
CA THR A 44 10.13 9.78 -18.24
C THR A 44 10.94 8.56 -18.69
N ARG A 45 10.33 7.36 -18.69
CA ARG A 45 10.95 6.05 -18.96
C ARG A 45 11.95 5.59 -17.90
N GLN A 46 11.98 6.24 -16.74
CA GLN A 46 12.79 5.79 -15.61
C GLN A 46 12.23 4.47 -15.06
N ALA A 47 13.09 3.47 -14.90
CA ALA A 47 12.73 2.17 -14.32
C ALA A 47 12.39 2.31 -12.82
N LEU A 48 11.21 1.84 -12.42
CA LEU A 48 10.68 1.98 -11.06
C LEU A 48 11.14 0.85 -10.15
N GLU A 49 12.35 0.98 -9.59
CA GLU A 49 12.94 -0.01 -8.70
C GLU A 49 13.19 0.55 -7.30
N PHE A 50 12.28 0.29 -6.38
CA PHE A 50 12.39 0.73 -4.98
C PHE A 50 13.12 -0.29 -4.09
N ASN A 51 14.23 -0.85 -4.58
CA ASN A 51 15.09 -1.73 -3.77
C ASN A 51 15.96 -0.91 -2.79
N PHE A 52 16.62 -1.58 -1.84
CA PHE A 52 17.44 -0.88 -0.83
C PHE A 52 18.52 0.03 -1.43
N ALA A 53 19.11 -0.35 -2.56
CA ALA A 53 20.16 0.40 -3.23
C ALA A 53 19.63 1.68 -3.91
N ARG A 54 18.44 1.61 -4.49
CA ARG A 54 17.87 2.69 -5.33
C ARG A 54 16.78 3.51 -4.65
N ARG A 55 16.23 3.07 -3.51
CA ARG A 55 15.12 3.77 -2.82
C ARG A 55 15.42 5.22 -2.40
N ASN A 56 16.69 5.62 -2.32
CA ASN A 56 17.11 7.00 -2.05
C ASN A 56 17.42 7.80 -3.32
N SER A 57 17.21 7.22 -4.51
CA SER A 57 17.39 7.92 -5.79
C SER A 57 16.35 9.03 -5.91
N LEU A 58 16.83 10.27 -5.97
CA LEU A 58 15.97 11.45 -6.12
C LEU A 58 15.18 11.41 -7.43
N GLU A 59 15.75 10.82 -8.49
CA GLU A 59 15.07 10.64 -9.77
C GLU A 59 13.85 9.74 -9.65
N LEU A 60 13.95 8.63 -8.89
CA LEU A 60 12.81 7.73 -8.65
C LEU A 60 11.72 8.40 -7.83
N VAL A 61 12.12 9.21 -6.84
CA VAL A 61 11.19 9.97 -6.00
C VAL A 61 10.45 11.04 -6.82
N ASP A 62 11.17 11.74 -7.70
CA ASP A 62 10.58 12.71 -8.63
C ASP A 62 9.64 12.01 -9.63
N GLU A 63 10.01 10.82 -10.10
CA GLU A 63 9.19 10.03 -11.00
C GLU A 63 7.89 9.56 -10.35
N LEU A 64 7.94 9.14 -9.08
CA LEU A 64 6.75 8.80 -8.30
C LEU A 64 5.78 9.99 -8.21
N GLY A 65 6.30 11.20 -7.99
CA GLY A 65 5.48 12.41 -7.94
C GLY A 65 4.77 12.69 -9.28
N ARG A 66 5.45 12.47 -10.42
CA ARG A 66 4.85 12.59 -11.76
C ARG A 66 3.74 11.56 -11.99
N ILE A 67 3.94 10.32 -11.55
CA ILE A 67 2.93 9.26 -11.65
C ILE A 67 1.69 9.64 -10.83
N LEU A 68 1.88 10.04 -9.57
CA LEU A 68 0.77 10.44 -8.72
C LEU A 68 0.04 11.67 -9.26
N LEU A 69 0.75 12.62 -9.88
CA LEU A 69 0.11 13.78 -10.50
C LEU A 69 -0.81 13.36 -11.65
N ASN A 70 -0.40 12.38 -12.45
CA ASN A 70 -1.25 11.83 -13.52
C ASN A 70 -2.45 11.07 -12.95
N PHE A 71 -2.26 10.27 -11.89
CA PHE A 71 -3.34 9.59 -11.21
C PHE A 71 -4.34 10.56 -10.58
N SER A 72 -3.87 11.61 -9.93
CA SER A 72 -4.73 12.64 -9.31
C SER A 72 -5.64 13.35 -10.32
N ARG A 73 -5.29 13.40 -11.60
CA ARG A 73 -6.12 13.98 -12.66
C ARG A 73 -7.26 13.07 -13.13
N ILE A 74 -7.08 11.76 -13.00
CA ILE A 74 -7.96 10.74 -13.62
C ILE A 74 -8.80 10.03 -12.55
N VAL A 75 -8.23 9.79 -11.37
CA VAL A 75 -8.90 9.04 -10.29
C VAL A 75 -9.83 9.98 -9.51
N PRO A 76 -11.15 9.72 -9.49
CA PRO A 76 -12.08 10.45 -8.61
C PRO A 76 -11.89 10.02 -7.14
N GLY A 77 -12.36 10.84 -6.20
CA GLY A 77 -12.31 10.49 -4.77
C GLY A 77 -10.89 10.32 -4.23
N GLY A 78 -10.72 9.33 -3.36
CA GLY A 78 -9.49 9.06 -2.61
C GLY A 78 -8.45 8.21 -3.33
N ILE A 79 -7.19 8.64 -3.24
CA ILE A 79 -6.00 7.84 -3.60
C ILE A 79 -5.23 7.51 -2.32
N VAL A 80 -5.00 6.24 -2.03
CA VAL A 80 -4.16 5.83 -0.89
C VAL A 80 -2.82 5.35 -1.41
N VAL A 81 -1.73 5.95 -0.93
CA VAL A 81 -0.36 5.63 -1.32
C VAL A 81 0.34 4.99 -0.13
N PHE A 82 0.65 3.70 -0.23
CA PHE A 82 1.34 2.94 0.80
C PHE A 82 2.85 2.91 0.55
N PHE A 83 3.60 3.39 1.53
CA PHE A 83 5.06 3.30 1.58
C PHE A 83 5.48 2.12 2.46
N PRO A 84 6.64 1.49 2.18
CA PRO A 84 7.17 0.38 2.97
C PRO A 84 7.75 0.81 4.32
N SER A 85 7.96 2.13 4.54
CA SER A 85 8.45 2.65 5.82
C SER A 85 8.20 4.16 5.94
N TYR A 86 8.04 4.65 7.18
CA TYR A 86 7.96 6.09 7.49
C TYR A 86 9.18 6.88 6.98
N ARG A 87 10.38 6.28 7.05
CA ARG A 87 11.60 6.93 6.59
C ARG A 87 11.57 7.22 5.07
N LEU A 88 11.04 6.29 4.27
CA LEU A 88 10.92 6.51 2.83
C LEU A 88 9.87 7.59 2.54
N GLU A 89 8.71 7.51 3.19
CA GLU A 89 7.65 8.50 3.08
C GLU A 89 8.16 9.92 3.40
N GLU A 90 8.89 10.10 4.50
CA GLU A 90 9.49 11.39 4.88
C GLU A 90 10.49 11.90 3.84
N THR A 91 11.32 11.01 3.29
CA THR A 91 12.30 11.34 2.25
C THR A 91 11.60 11.82 0.98
N VAL A 92 10.53 11.13 0.60
CA VAL A 92 9.71 11.45 -0.57
C VAL A 92 9.02 12.80 -0.40
N VAL A 93 8.34 13.02 0.72
CA VAL A 93 7.65 14.28 1.01
C VAL A 93 8.63 15.44 1.09
N LYS A 94 9.80 15.26 1.72
CA LYS A 94 10.85 16.29 1.75
C LYS A 94 11.27 16.68 0.33
N ARG A 95 11.59 15.69 -0.51
CA ARG A 95 12.02 15.93 -1.89
C ARG A 95 10.93 16.62 -2.73
N TRP A 96 9.66 16.25 -2.54
CA TRP A 96 8.56 16.91 -3.24
C TRP A 96 8.34 18.36 -2.80
N ASN A 97 8.60 18.69 -1.54
CA ASN A 97 8.60 20.08 -1.09
C ASN A 97 9.77 20.86 -1.71
N ASP A 98 10.98 20.29 -1.73
CA ASP A 98 12.18 20.92 -2.30
C ASP A 98 12.05 21.20 -3.81
N THR A 99 11.28 20.37 -4.53
CA THR A 99 11.09 20.45 -6.00
C THR A 99 9.76 21.08 -6.41
N ALA A 100 9.02 21.62 -5.45
CA ALA A 100 7.66 22.14 -5.62
C ALA A 100 6.60 21.12 -6.11
N GLN A 101 6.93 19.83 -6.25
CA GLN A 101 5.98 18.79 -6.69
C GLN A 101 4.83 18.59 -5.70
N TYR A 102 5.08 18.78 -4.40
CA TYR A 102 4.06 18.65 -3.36
C TYR A 102 2.91 19.63 -3.62
N GLN A 103 3.25 20.88 -3.92
CA GLN A 103 2.29 21.94 -4.22
C GLN A 103 1.55 21.68 -5.54
N HIS A 104 2.21 21.07 -6.55
CA HIS A 104 1.53 20.68 -7.79
C HIS A 104 0.50 19.57 -7.55
N LEU A 105 0.80 18.61 -6.68
CA LEU A 105 -0.13 17.56 -6.28
C LEU A 105 -1.28 18.14 -5.45
N GLU A 106 -0.99 19.04 -4.51
CA GLU A 106 -1.99 19.66 -3.62
C GLU A 106 -2.98 20.56 -4.39
N LYS A 107 -2.55 21.12 -5.53
CA LYS A 107 -3.42 21.81 -6.51
C LYS A 107 -4.35 20.87 -7.28
N GLN A 108 -4.24 19.55 -7.13
CA GLN A 108 -5.14 18.58 -7.75
C GLN A 108 -5.96 17.83 -6.71
N LYS A 109 -5.35 17.45 -5.58
CA LYS A 109 -6.01 16.75 -4.47
C LYS A 109 -5.34 17.12 -3.16
N GLN A 110 -6.12 17.32 -2.11
CA GLN A 110 -5.58 17.57 -0.77
C GLN A 110 -4.75 16.37 -0.30
N ILE A 111 -3.57 16.62 0.28
CA ILE A 111 -2.67 15.56 0.72
C ILE A 111 -2.72 15.44 2.24
N PHE A 112 -2.97 14.23 2.72
CA PHE A 112 -2.96 13.86 4.12
C PHE A 112 -1.84 12.86 4.36
N ARG A 113 -1.19 12.97 5.51
CA ARG A 113 -0.10 12.08 5.92
C ARG A 113 -0.51 11.35 7.18
N GLU A 114 -0.13 10.09 7.25
CA GLU A 114 -0.33 9.28 8.45
C GLU A 114 0.41 9.88 9.65
N PRO A 115 -0.28 10.14 10.78
CA PRO A 115 0.37 10.68 11.96
C PRO A 115 1.19 9.59 12.66
N LYS A 116 2.34 9.98 13.20
CA LYS A 116 3.14 9.07 14.03
C LYS A 116 2.44 8.72 15.36
N ARG A 117 1.69 9.67 15.89
CA ARG A 117 0.96 9.53 17.16
C ARG A 117 -0.47 9.07 16.91
N SER A 118 -0.96 8.17 17.76
CA SER A 118 -2.27 7.53 17.61
C SER A 118 -3.45 8.45 17.94
N ASP A 119 -3.22 9.52 18.71
CA ASP A 119 -4.23 10.50 19.14
C ASP A 119 -4.72 11.42 18.00
N GLU A 120 -4.05 11.41 16.85
CA GLU A 120 -4.35 12.25 15.70
C GLU A 120 -4.92 11.49 14.49
N SER A 121 -4.85 10.15 14.50
CA SER A 121 -5.25 9.29 13.37
C SER A 121 -6.70 9.53 12.95
N ASP A 122 -7.63 9.49 13.91
CA ASP A 122 -9.06 9.66 13.64
C ASP A 122 -9.38 11.05 13.07
N LYS A 123 -8.66 12.07 13.54
CA LYS A 123 -8.85 13.45 13.07
C LYS A 123 -8.39 13.60 11.63
N ILE A 124 -7.26 13.01 11.26
CA ILE A 124 -6.74 13.04 9.90
C ILE A 124 -7.62 12.22 8.97
N LEU A 125 -8.04 11.03 9.40
CA LEU A 125 -8.94 10.18 8.63
C LEU A 125 -10.28 10.86 8.36
N LYS A 126 -10.84 11.56 9.35
CA LYS A 126 -12.07 12.34 9.16
C LYS A 126 -11.89 13.43 8.11
N LYS A 127 -10.83 14.23 8.22
CA LYS A 127 -10.52 15.28 7.23
C LYS A 127 -10.31 14.70 5.83
N TYR A 128 -9.61 13.57 5.73
CA TYR A 128 -9.42 12.84 4.49
C TYR A 128 -10.76 12.40 3.88
N SER A 129 -11.64 11.80 4.70
CA SER A 129 -12.97 11.37 4.26
C SER A 129 -13.82 12.54 3.76
N ASP A 130 -13.81 13.66 4.48
CA ASP A 130 -14.55 14.85 4.11
C ASP A 130 -14.04 15.43 2.77
N ALA A 131 -12.72 15.42 2.55
CA ALA A 131 -12.09 15.84 1.30
C ALA A 131 -12.31 14.86 0.13
N CYS A 132 -12.53 13.57 0.41
CA CYS A 132 -12.91 12.59 -0.60
C CYS A 132 -14.36 12.77 -1.07
N LYS A 133 -15.26 13.12 -0.15
CA LYS A 133 -16.71 13.25 -0.38
C LYS A 133 -17.13 14.64 -0.84
N SER A 134 -16.25 15.63 -0.83
CA SER A 134 -16.57 16.97 -1.30
C SER A 134 -16.89 16.92 -2.79
N GLU A 135 -18.19 16.99 -3.09
CA GLU A 135 -18.67 17.15 -4.45
C GLU A 135 -18.21 18.50 -5.00
N LYS A 136 -18.04 18.54 -6.33
CA LYS A 136 -17.84 19.81 -7.05
C LYS A 136 -19.10 20.65 -6.86
N ASN A 137 -19.15 21.47 -5.82
CA ASN A 137 -20.10 22.57 -5.77
C ASN A 137 -19.95 23.34 -7.09
N SER A 138 -21.10 23.55 -7.72
CA SER A 138 -21.34 23.87 -9.13
C SER A 138 -20.78 25.19 -9.65
N ASP A 139 -19.81 25.79 -8.96
CA ASP A 139 -19.08 26.95 -9.44
C ASP A 139 -17.80 26.49 -10.14
N HIS A 140 -17.86 26.57 -11.47
CA HIS A 140 -16.82 26.23 -12.43
C HIS A 140 -15.45 26.90 -12.12
N LEU A 141 -14.65 26.39 -11.17
CA LEU A 141 -13.18 26.55 -11.20
C LEU A 141 -12.36 25.70 -10.21
N SER A 142 -12.94 25.04 -9.20
CA SER A 142 -12.13 24.32 -8.20
C SER A 142 -11.77 22.91 -8.68
N CYS A 143 -10.47 22.70 -8.93
CA CYS A 143 -9.88 21.47 -9.47
C CYS A 143 -9.58 20.39 -8.42
N ASN A 144 -10.04 20.55 -7.17
CA ASN A 144 -9.66 19.73 -6.01
C ASN A 144 -10.77 18.79 -5.52
N SER A 145 -11.31 17.93 -6.40
CA SER A 145 -12.20 16.87 -5.95
C SER A 145 -11.35 15.65 -5.55
N GLY A 146 -11.48 15.25 -4.28
CA GLY A 146 -10.78 14.10 -3.73
C GLY A 146 -9.50 14.44 -2.96
N ALA A 147 -8.89 13.40 -2.40
CA ALA A 147 -7.73 13.51 -1.54
C ALA A 147 -6.72 12.40 -1.80
N ILE A 148 -5.47 12.63 -1.38
CA ILE A 148 -4.41 11.64 -1.34
C ILE A 148 -4.07 11.37 0.12
N LEU A 149 -4.03 10.11 0.51
CA LEU A 149 -3.52 9.68 1.80
C LEU A 149 -2.18 8.99 1.63
N LEU A 150 -1.12 9.56 2.22
CA LEU A 150 0.20 8.94 2.32
C LEU A 150 0.27 8.14 3.61
N SER A 151 0.34 6.82 3.48
CA SER A 151 0.31 5.85 4.58
C SER A 151 1.48 4.88 4.52
N VAL A 152 1.73 4.18 5.62
CA VAL A 152 2.80 3.19 5.71
C VAL A 152 2.21 1.80 5.88
N VAL A 153 2.76 0.80 5.18
CA VAL A 153 2.37 -0.61 5.33
C VAL A 153 2.69 -1.10 6.74
N GLY A 154 1.71 -1.69 7.43
CA GLY A 154 1.82 -2.04 8.85
C GLY A 154 1.82 -0.82 9.78
N GLY A 155 1.51 0.36 9.24
CA GLY A 155 1.22 1.56 10.01
C GLY A 155 -0.16 1.49 10.67
N LYS A 156 -0.40 2.41 11.61
CA LYS A 156 -1.63 2.46 12.40
C LYS A 156 -2.87 2.68 11.54
N MET A 157 -2.76 3.50 10.49
CA MET A 157 -3.88 3.74 9.58
C MET A 157 -3.99 2.68 8.48
N SER A 158 -3.01 1.78 8.37
CA SER A 158 -3.10 0.61 7.50
C SER A 158 -3.72 -0.61 8.19
N GLU A 159 -3.98 -0.53 9.51
CA GLU A 159 -4.62 -1.57 10.29
C GLU A 159 -6.01 -1.12 10.76
N GLY A 160 -7.06 -1.83 10.33
CA GLY A 160 -8.41 -1.68 10.89
C GLY A 160 -9.29 -0.56 10.32
N ILE A 161 -8.80 0.24 9.37
CA ILE A 161 -9.61 1.25 8.66
C ILE A 161 -10.31 0.61 7.45
N ASN A 162 -11.64 0.64 7.40
CA ASN A 162 -12.37 0.25 6.19
C ASN A 162 -12.52 1.48 5.28
N PHE A 163 -11.85 1.46 4.11
CA PHE A 163 -12.05 2.51 3.12
C PHE A 163 -13.30 2.18 2.30
N SER A 164 -14.40 2.90 2.56
CA SER A 164 -15.58 2.83 1.71
C SER A 164 -15.30 3.39 0.30
N ASP A 165 -16.19 3.12 -0.66
CA ASP A 165 -15.97 3.31 -2.11
C ASP A 165 -15.23 4.61 -2.48
N GLU A 166 -15.73 5.78 -2.08
CA GLU A 166 -15.13 7.07 -2.41
C GLU A 166 -13.79 7.35 -1.72
N LEU A 167 -13.46 6.63 -0.64
CA LEU A 167 -12.28 6.85 0.17
C LEU A 167 -11.02 6.19 -0.39
N ALA A 168 -11.13 5.22 -1.30
CA ALA A 168 -9.96 4.56 -1.88
C ALA A 168 -10.27 4.02 -3.28
N ARG A 169 -10.55 4.92 -4.22
CA ARG A 169 -10.77 4.58 -5.64
C ARG A 169 -9.50 4.13 -6.35
N CYS A 170 -8.33 4.43 -5.78
CA CYS A 170 -7.04 3.91 -6.22
C CYS A 170 -6.13 3.67 -5.03
N VAL A 171 -5.43 2.52 -5.03
CA VAL A 171 -4.37 2.21 -4.08
C VAL A 171 -3.06 2.06 -4.85
N VAL A 172 -2.04 2.76 -4.38
CA VAL A 172 -0.69 2.74 -4.94
C VAL A 172 0.25 2.14 -3.91
N MET A 173 0.81 0.97 -4.24
CA MET A 173 1.88 0.35 -3.44
C MET A 173 3.23 0.82 -3.95
N VAL A 174 3.98 1.58 -3.14
CA VAL A 174 5.31 2.09 -3.51
C VAL A 174 6.36 1.04 -3.20
N GLY A 175 6.78 0.29 -4.22
CA GLY A 175 7.72 -0.82 -4.04
C GLY A 175 7.11 -2.00 -3.30
N LEU A 176 7.97 -2.88 -2.79
CA LEU A 176 7.56 -4.08 -2.08
C LEU A 176 7.93 -3.97 -0.58
N PRO A 177 6.96 -4.15 0.34
CA PRO A 177 7.15 -4.01 1.78
C PRO A 177 7.82 -5.25 2.38
N TYR A 178 9.02 -5.55 1.90
CA TYR A 178 9.82 -6.60 2.50
C TYR A 178 10.24 -6.21 3.92
N PRO A 179 10.18 -7.14 4.88
CA PRO A 179 10.75 -6.90 6.19
C PRO A 179 12.27 -6.69 6.09
N SER A 180 12.84 -6.05 7.11
CA SER A 180 14.26 -5.75 7.13
C SER A 180 15.09 -7.03 7.01
N ALA A 181 15.88 -7.15 5.95
CA ALA A 181 16.79 -8.28 5.76
C ALA A 181 17.91 -8.34 6.83
N ALA A 182 18.05 -7.29 7.65
CA ALA A 182 19.01 -7.22 8.76
C ALA A 182 18.40 -7.60 10.11
N ASP A 183 17.11 -7.98 10.16
CA ASP A 183 16.46 -8.45 11.39
C ASP A 183 17.06 -9.82 11.81
N PRO A 184 17.73 -9.92 12.97
CA PRO A 184 18.33 -11.16 13.44
C PRO A 184 17.32 -12.30 13.60
N GLU A 185 16.10 -11.99 14.06
CA GLU A 185 15.07 -13.02 14.26
C GLU A 185 14.62 -13.61 12.93
N LEU A 186 14.42 -12.75 11.92
CA LEU A 186 14.09 -13.16 10.57
C LEU A 186 15.19 -14.02 9.95
N LEU A 187 16.46 -13.62 10.10
CA LEU A 187 17.60 -14.35 9.57
C LEU A 187 17.69 -15.76 10.17
N GLU A 188 17.60 -15.87 11.49
CA GLU A 188 17.60 -17.17 12.18
C GLU A 188 16.39 -18.03 11.77
N LYS A 189 15.21 -17.40 11.64
CA LYS A 189 14.01 -18.11 11.20
C LYS A 189 14.16 -18.65 9.78
N MET A 190 14.70 -17.86 8.86
CA MET A 190 14.95 -18.28 7.48
C MET A 190 15.96 -19.41 7.42
N ALA A 191 17.08 -19.28 8.16
CA ALA A 191 18.09 -20.33 8.26
C ALA A 191 17.50 -21.64 8.80
N TYR A 192 16.70 -21.58 9.86
CA TYR A 192 15.99 -22.74 10.40
C TYR A 192 15.05 -23.39 9.39
N LEU A 193 14.26 -22.60 8.64
CA LEU A 193 13.37 -23.15 7.61
C LEU A 193 14.15 -23.84 6.49
N ASP A 194 15.30 -23.28 6.10
CA ASP A 194 16.17 -23.89 5.09
C ASP A 194 16.81 -25.21 5.57
N THR A 195 16.95 -25.43 6.89
CA THR A 195 17.34 -26.76 7.42
C THR A 195 16.29 -27.84 7.19
N LYS A 196 15.00 -27.47 7.14
CA LYS A 196 13.92 -28.42 6.87
C LYS A 196 13.81 -28.73 5.38
N LYS A 197 13.94 -27.70 4.55
CA LYS A 197 13.91 -27.80 3.10
C LYS A 197 14.54 -26.57 2.48
N SER A 198 15.53 -26.79 1.62
CA SER A 198 16.24 -25.71 0.93
C SER A 198 15.28 -24.80 0.15
N GLY A 199 15.41 -23.49 0.35
CA GLY A 199 14.63 -22.46 -0.34
C GLY A 199 13.35 -22.03 0.39
N GLU A 200 12.95 -22.71 1.47
CA GLU A 200 11.79 -22.31 2.27
C GLU A 200 12.05 -21.00 3.05
N GLY A 201 13.30 -20.67 3.38
CA GLY A 201 13.66 -19.39 3.96
C GLY A 201 13.31 -18.21 3.03
N ARG A 202 13.72 -18.28 1.76
CA ARG A 202 13.37 -17.28 0.74
C ARG A 202 11.86 -17.21 0.51
N ARG A 203 11.19 -18.36 0.41
CA ARG A 203 9.74 -18.44 0.23
C ARG A 203 8.98 -17.82 1.41
N TYR A 204 9.47 -18.01 2.63
CA TYR A 204 8.94 -17.36 3.82
C TYR A 204 9.06 -15.83 3.72
N TYR A 205 10.23 -15.33 3.32
CA TYR A 205 10.46 -13.89 3.14
C TYR A 205 9.52 -13.27 2.10
N GLU A 206 9.33 -13.93 0.95
CA GLU A 206 8.35 -13.52 -0.07
C GLU A 206 6.92 -13.57 0.45
N THR A 207 6.58 -14.59 1.26
CA THR A 207 5.26 -14.72 1.87
C THR A 207 4.97 -13.57 2.82
N LEU A 208 5.94 -13.12 3.63
CA LEU A 208 5.77 -11.96 4.51
C LEU A 208 5.47 -10.69 3.71
N CYS A 209 6.21 -10.44 2.62
CA CYS A 209 5.95 -9.31 1.73
C CYS A 209 4.54 -9.37 1.13
N MET A 210 4.15 -10.53 0.57
CA MET A 210 2.84 -10.67 -0.07
C MET A 210 1.69 -10.60 0.93
N LYS A 211 1.88 -11.06 2.18
CA LYS A 211 0.90 -10.87 3.26
C LYS A 211 0.67 -9.38 3.53
N ALA A 212 1.75 -8.61 3.64
CA ALA A 212 1.66 -7.17 3.88
C ALA A 212 0.98 -6.42 2.72
N VAL A 213 1.33 -6.76 1.47
CA VAL A 213 0.67 -6.21 0.27
C VAL A 213 -0.82 -6.56 0.25
N ASN A 214 -1.18 -7.82 0.46
CA ASN A 214 -2.57 -8.26 0.44
C ASN A 214 -3.38 -7.63 1.58
N GLN A 215 -2.77 -7.41 2.74
CA GLN A 215 -3.43 -6.69 3.84
C GLN A 215 -3.73 -5.25 3.45
N SER A 216 -2.81 -4.54 2.80
CA SER A 216 -3.04 -3.17 2.33
C SER A 216 -4.11 -3.11 1.23
N ILE A 217 -4.13 -4.07 0.30
CA ILE A 217 -5.13 -4.13 -0.79
C ILE A 217 -6.50 -4.55 -0.26
N GLY A 218 -6.56 -5.51 0.66
CA GLY A 218 -7.81 -6.04 1.24
C GLY A 218 -8.65 -4.98 1.96
N MET A 219 -8.07 -3.83 2.27
CA MET A 219 -8.78 -2.65 2.78
C MET A 219 -9.77 -2.07 1.76
N LEU A 220 -9.61 -2.39 0.47
CA LEU A 220 -10.56 -2.09 -0.60
C LEU A 220 -11.71 -3.10 -0.66
N GLU A 221 -11.54 -4.31 -0.10
CA GLU A 221 -12.39 -5.45 -0.42
C GLU A 221 -13.60 -5.62 0.52
N LEU A 222 -13.68 -4.86 1.62
CA LEU A 222 -14.82 -4.90 2.55
C LEU A 222 -15.93 -3.90 2.20
N ILE A 223 -16.19 -3.77 0.89
CA ILE A 223 -17.24 -2.92 0.32
C ILE A 223 -18.52 -3.75 0.15
N LYS A 224 -19.56 -3.32 0.87
CA LYS A 224 -20.98 -3.76 0.89
C LYS A 224 -21.35 -4.90 1.86
N SER A 225 -21.83 -4.50 3.05
CA SER A 225 -23.14 -4.98 3.53
C SER A 225 -24.12 -3.82 3.49
#